data_AF-D2B685-F1
#
_entry.id   AF-D2B685-F1
#
_cell.length_a   1.000
_cell.length_b   1.000
_cell.length_c   1.000
_cell.angle_alpha   90.00
_cell.angle_beta   90.00
_cell.angle_gamma   90.00
#
_symmetry.space_group_name_H-M   'P 1'
#
loop_
_entity.id
_entity.type
_entity.pdbx_description
1 polymer ?
#
loop_
_entity_poly.entity_id
_entity_poly.type
_entity_poly.pdbx_seq_one_letter_code
_entity_poly.pdbx_strand_id
1 'polypeptide(L)'
;MWFLDRTARQLRRHPALLTRRPPDLDRLEALLRRYDPGLTRSGDWFEARGIRVRCTELTDRQTALAGVPADRRGAIIARNELRPAACLLLNGLASRLGGALYPPQEHDNHVDVEVRIGRGHPLGCERVAELLRPDLGERTIRHDHDLGLCHIDGKAGDPIQVTYDYPPPGWEGELPDHSVDLGIDGGDPHRSDVEVVYKAARSLAAAVGGTVYSMDLPVTRIEDVIPTADRLDPPPRAQRRGLVRRVATADSGSSGQGCLG
;
A
#
# COMPACT_ATOMS: atom_id res chain seq x y z
N MET A 1 12.86 -32.64 -9.19
CA MET A 1 11.66 -32.51 -8.34
C MET A 1 11.64 -31.15 -7.61
N TRP A 2 11.68 -30.03 -8.35
CA TRP A 2 11.81 -28.65 -7.80
C TRP A 2 10.49 -27.87 -7.78
N PHE A 3 9.42 -28.46 -8.33
CA PHE A 3 8.12 -27.81 -8.54
C PHE A 3 7.13 -27.97 -7.38
N LEU A 4 7.47 -28.65 -6.28
CA LEU A 4 6.47 -29.07 -5.27
C LEU A 4 6.47 -28.28 -3.95
N ASP A 5 7.44 -27.41 -3.68
CA ASP A 5 7.40 -26.65 -2.43
C ASP A 5 6.38 -25.51 -2.50
N ARG A 6 5.18 -25.78 -1.97
CA ARG A 6 4.03 -24.86 -1.96
C ARG A 6 4.38 -23.55 -1.26
N THR A 7 5.10 -23.60 -0.14
CA THR A 7 5.48 -22.42 0.64
C THR A 7 6.44 -21.54 -0.14
N ALA A 8 7.49 -22.12 -0.73
CA ALA A 8 8.44 -21.36 -1.54
C ALA A 8 7.80 -20.75 -2.80
N ARG A 9 6.75 -21.39 -3.36
CA ARG A 9 5.98 -20.80 -4.46
C ARG A 9 5.10 -19.65 -3.99
N GLN A 10 4.48 -19.78 -2.81
CA GLN A 10 3.64 -18.72 -2.24
C GLN A 10 4.46 -17.47 -1.95
N LEU A 11 5.63 -17.61 -1.32
CA LEU A 11 6.55 -16.50 -1.04
C LEU A 11 6.99 -15.74 -2.29
N ARG A 12 7.11 -16.41 -3.44
CA ARG A 12 7.47 -15.77 -4.72
C ARG A 12 6.31 -15.08 -5.42
N ARG A 13 5.06 -15.36 -5.02
CA ARG A 13 3.85 -14.85 -5.69
C ARG A 13 3.10 -13.82 -4.88
N HIS A 14 3.17 -13.92 -3.56
CA HIS A 14 2.37 -13.15 -2.63
C HIS A 14 3.27 -12.37 -1.68
N PRO A 15 2.84 -11.16 -1.28
CA PRO A 15 3.57 -10.42 -0.28
C PRO A 15 3.58 -11.19 1.04
N ALA A 16 4.65 -11.01 1.80
CA ALA A 16 4.85 -11.67 3.07
C ALA A 16 5.60 -10.79 4.07
N LEU A 17 5.38 -11.05 5.35
CA LEU A 17 6.21 -10.55 6.44
C LEU A 17 7.13 -11.68 6.91
N LEU A 18 8.44 -11.46 6.85
CA LEU A 18 9.46 -12.43 7.20
C LEU A 18 10.05 -12.14 8.57
N THR A 19 9.98 -13.13 9.45
CA THR A 19 10.36 -13.01 10.86
C THR A 19 11.55 -13.90 11.19
N ARG A 20 12.36 -13.50 12.18
CA ARG A 20 13.51 -14.29 12.65
C ARG A 20 13.10 -15.56 13.41
N ARG A 21 11.85 -15.62 13.87
CA ARG A 21 11.24 -16.74 14.57
C ARG A 21 9.83 -16.96 14.02
N PRO A 22 9.30 -18.19 14.02
CA PRO A 22 7.90 -18.43 13.67
C PRO A 22 6.97 -17.50 14.47
N PRO A 23 6.06 -16.76 13.82
CA PRO A 23 5.08 -15.94 14.50
C PRO A 23 4.15 -16.80 15.35
N ASP A 24 3.87 -16.33 16.55
CA ASP A 24 2.85 -16.90 17.42
C ASP A 24 1.46 -16.74 16.77
N LEU A 25 0.75 -17.86 16.60
CA LEU A 25 -0.56 -17.91 15.95
C LEU A 25 -1.63 -17.16 16.74
N ASP A 26 -1.63 -17.25 18.07
CA ASP A 26 -2.64 -16.60 18.91
C ASP A 26 -2.41 -15.09 18.90
N ARG A 27 -1.13 -14.68 18.93
CA ARG A 27 -0.76 -13.26 18.77
C ARG A 27 -1.15 -12.73 17.40
N LEU A 28 -0.93 -13.50 16.33
CA LEU A 28 -1.35 -13.11 14.97
C LEU A 28 -2.87 -12.96 14.87
N GLU A 29 -3.62 -13.95 15.37
CA GLU A 29 -5.08 -13.91 15.36
C GLU A 29 -5.61 -12.67 16.12
N ALA A 30 -5.07 -12.41 17.31
CA ALA A 30 -5.45 -11.24 18.12
C ALA A 30 -5.17 -9.90 17.40
N LEU A 31 -4.11 -9.83 16.59
CA LEU A 31 -3.83 -8.65 15.77
C LEU A 31 -4.76 -8.54 14.57
N LEU A 32 -5.01 -9.64 13.85
CA LEU A 32 -5.92 -9.67 12.71
C LEU A 32 -7.34 -9.27 13.12
N ARG A 33 -7.80 -9.67 14.32
CA ARG A 33 -9.11 -9.26 14.86
C ARG A 33 -9.26 -7.75 15.07
N ARG A 34 -8.17 -7.00 15.14
CA ARG A 34 -8.21 -5.52 15.19
C ARG A 34 -8.52 -4.91 13.83
N TYR A 35 -8.14 -5.59 12.75
CA TYR A 35 -8.48 -5.18 11.38
C TYR A 35 -9.84 -5.73 10.95
N ASP A 36 -10.19 -6.93 11.41
CA ASP A 36 -11.46 -7.58 11.14
C ASP A 36 -12.01 -8.29 12.38
N PRO A 37 -12.95 -7.67 13.12
CA PRO A 37 -13.64 -8.34 14.23
C PRO A 37 -14.36 -9.63 13.80
N GLY A 38 -14.80 -9.70 12.54
CA GLY A 38 -15.46 -10.85 11.91
C GLY A 38 -14.50 -11.91 11.34
N LEU A 39 -13.20 -11.82 11.65
CA LEU A 39 -12.16 -12.74 11.22
C LEU A 39 -12.62 -14.20 11.29
N THR A 40 -12.53 -14.90 10.16
CA THR A 40 -12.78 -16.35 10.10
C THR A 40 -11.47 -17.12 10.00
N ARG A 41 -11.47 -18.35 10.51
CA ARG A 41 -10.33 -19.26 10.45
C ARG A 41 -10.73 -20.55 9.77
N SER A 42 -9.95 -20.97 8.78
CA SER A 42 -10.16 -22.21 8.03
C SER A 42 -8.83 -22.94 7.86
N GLY A 43 -8.64 -24.00 8.66
CA GLY A 43 -7.36 -24.70 8.77
C GLY A 43 -6.25 -23.75 9.22
N ASP A 44 -5.20 -23.65 8.41
CA ASP A 44 -4.03 -22.79 8.64
C ASP A 44 -4.22 -21.35 8.13
N TRP A 45 -5.41 -21.00 7.63
CA TRP A 45 -5.70 -19.68 7.07
C TRP A 45 -6.62 -18.87 7.96
N PHE A 46 -6.31 -17.59 8.07
CA PHE A 46 -7.19 -16.54 8.53
C PHE A 46 -7.75 -15.80 7.33
N GLU A 47 -9.00 -15.38 7.37
CA GLU A 47 -9.60 -14.50 6.37
C GLU A 47 -10.07 -13.22 7.04
N ALA A 48 -9.40 -12.11 6.72
CA ALA A 48 -9.65 -10.78 7.26
C ALA A 48 -10.02 -9.85 6.10
N ARG A 49 -11.27 -9.40 6.02
CA ARG A 49 -11.77 -8.48 4.96
C ARG A 49 -11.32 -8.89 3.55
N GLY A 50 -11.52 -10.15 3.19
CA GLY A 50 -11.13 -10.71 1.88
C GLY A 50 -9.62 -11.00 1.71
N ILE A 51 -8.79 -10.67 2.69
CA ILE A 51 -7.36 -11.03 2.71
C ILE A 51 -7.19 -12.38 3.43
N ARG A 52 -6.65 -13.36 2.71
CA ARG A 52 -6.27 -14.65 3.26
C ARG A 52 -4.85 -14.61 3.78
N VAL A 53 -4.68 -14.78 5.08
CA VAL A 53 -3.39 -14.74 5.78
C VAL A 53 -3.03 -16.13 6.29
N ARG A 54 -1.79 -16.57 6.08
CA ARG A 54 -1.25 -17.80 6.67
C ARG A 54 0.10 -17.53 7.32
N CYS A 55 0.28 -18.07 8.52
CA CYS A 55 1.58 -18.16 9.17
C CYS A 55 2.23 -19.53 8.89
N THR A 56 3.53 -19.56 8.67
CA THR A 56 4.30 -20.80 8.50
C THR A 56 5.73 -20.63 9.01
N GLU A 57 6.28 -21.69 9.59
CA GLU A 57 7.71 -21.83 9.78
C GLU A 57 8.40 -22.09 8.42
N LEU A 58 9.63 -21.59 8.29
CA LEU A 58 10.45 -21.72 7.08
C LEU A 58 11.65 -22.63 7.33
N THR A 59 11.81 -23.62 6.46
CA THR A 59 13.02 -24.45 6.38
C THR A 59 14.11 -23.79 5.54
N ASP A 60 15.37 -24.17 5.73
CA ASP A 60 16.50 -23.71 4.91
C ASP A 60 16.29 -23.97 3.41
N ARG A 61 15.62 -25.08 3.07
CA ARG A 61 15.26 -25.40 1.69
C ARG A 61 14.24 -24.40 1.13
N GLN A 62 13.25 -24.01 1.92
CA GLN A 62 12.20 -23.07 1.50
C GLN A 62 12.76 -21.66 1.32
N THR A 63 13.61 -21.21 2.24
CA THR A 63 14.26 -19.90 2.14
C THR A 63 15.13 -19.83 0.88
N ALA A 64 15.96 -20.83 0.63
CA ALA A 64 16.77 -20.93 -0.57
C ALA A 64 15.94 -20.96 -1.87
N LEU A 65 14.88 -21.75 -1.92
CA LEU A 65 13.99 -21.85 -3.11
C LEU A 65 13.18 -20.57 -3.35
N ALA A 66 12.88 -19.81 -2.31
CA ALA A 66 12.10 -18.57 -2.39
C ALA A 66 12.95 -17.32 -2.61
N GLY A 67 14.29 -17.40 -2.45
CA GLY A 67 15.18 -16.25 -2.47
C GLY A 67 15.09 -15.39 -1.20
N VAL A 68 14.67 -16.00 -0.09
CA VAL A 68 14.53 -15.35 1.21
C VAL A 68 15.81 -15.52 2.03
N PRO A 69 16.25 -14.51 2.81
CA PRO A 69 17.41 -14.64 3.68
C PRO A 69 17.30 -15.83 4.65
N ALA A 70 18.39 -16.57 4.82
CA ALA A 70 18.43 -17.80 5.61
C ALA A 70 18.23 -17.58 7.12
N ASP A 71 18.39 -16.34 7.60
CA ASP A 71 18.13 -15.96 9.00
C ASP A 71 16.63 -15.81 9.31
N ARG A 72 15.76 -15.91 8.30
CA ARG A 72 14.30 -15.86 8.47
C ARG A 72 13.75 -17.27 8.68
N ARG A 73 13.04 -17.44 9.80
CA ARG A 73 12.47 -18.72 10.26
C ARG A 73 10.95 -18.74 10.23
N GLY A 74 10.32 -17.59 10.01
CA GLY A 74 8.86 -17.50 9.91
C GLY A 74 8.43 -16.63 8.74
N ALA A 75 7.25 -16.93 8.21
CA ALA A 75 6.58 -16.11 7.22
C ALA A 75 5.10 -15.96 7.54
N ILE A 76 4.60 -14.74 7.39
CA ILE A 76 3.17 -14.44 7.31
C ILE A 76 2.89 -14.05 5.88
N ILE A 77 2.16 -14.89 5.14
CA ILE A 77 1.87 -14.71 3.72
C ILE A 77 0.45 -14.19 3.59
N ALA A 78 0.27 -13.07 2.91
CA ALA A 78 -1.05 -12.48 2.66
C ALA A 78 -1.43 -12.63 1.17
N ARG A 79 -2.60 -13.20 0.92
CA ARG A 79 -3.19 -13.37 -0.41
C ARG A 79 -4.49 -12.59 -0.48
N ASN A 80 -4.58 -11.70 -1.46
CA ASN A 80 -5.83 -11.04 -1.85
C ASN A 80 -5.81 -10.92 -3.39
N GLU A 81 -6.98 -10.73 -4.00
CA GLU A 81 -7.15 -10.31 -5.39
C GLU A 81 -6.56 -8.91 -5.61
N LEU A 82 -6.76 -8.01 -4.65
CA LEU A 82 -6.16 -6.69 -4.50
C LEU A 82 -4.85 -6.77 -3.72
N ARG A 83 -3.75 -6.82 -4.47
CA ARG A 83 -2.39 -6.88 -3.92
C ARG A 83 -2.05 -5.74 -2.93
N PRO A 84 -2.49 -4.48 -3.13
CA PRO A 84 -2.16 -3.38 -2.21
C PRO A 84 -2.74 -3.55 -0.79
N ALA A 85 -3.98 -4.03 -0.66
CA ALA A 85 -4.60 -4.27 0.65
C ALA A 85 -3.83 -5.33 1.48
N ALA A 86 -3.31 -6.36 0.80
CA ALA A 86 -2.45 -7.36 1.43
C ALA A 86 -1.12 -6.76 1.92
N CYS A 87 -0.51 -5.85 1.16
CA CYS A 87 0.70 -5.14 1.58
C CYS A 87 0.43 -4.21 2.77
N LEU A 88 -0.68 -3.47 2.77
CA LEU A 88 -1.07 -2.59 3.87
C LEU A 88 -1.28 -3.37 5.19
N LEU A 89 -1.98 -4.50 5.13
CA LEU A 89 -2.13 -5.37 6.30
C LEU A 89 -0.76 -5.84 6.82
N LEU A 90 0.15 -6.23 5.91
CA LEU A 90 1.48 -6.69 6.28
C LEU A 90 2.35 -5.57 6.87
N ASN A 91 2.22 -4.32 6.40
CA ASN A 91 2.88 -3.15 7.00
C ASN A 91 2.48 -2.98 8.47
N GLY A 92 1.17 -2.97 8.72
CA GLY A 92 0.64 -2.88 10.08
C GLY A 92 1.04 -4.08 10.95
N LEU A 93 1.15 -5.28 10.39
CA LEU A 93 1.68 -6.43 11.13
C LEU A 93 3.18 -6.32 11.42
N ALA A 94 3.97 -5.79 10.48
CA ALA A 94 5.42 -5.62 10.63
C ALA A 94 5.76 -4.72 11.83
N SER A 95 5.05 -3.60 11.99
CA SER A 95 5.26 -2.69 13.12
C SER A 95 4.90 -3.29 14.48
N ARG A 96 4.06 -4.33 14.52
CA ARG A 96 3.55 -4.95 15.77
C ARG A 96 4.21 -6.28 16.11
N LEU A 97 4.64 -7.03 15.11
CA LEU A 97 5.29 -8.34 15.26
C LEU A 97 6.81 -8.27 15.07
N GLY A 98 7.30 -7.21 14.42
CA GLY A 98 8.65 -7.14 13.89
C GLY A 98 8.81 -8.05 12.67
N GLY A 99 9.93 -7.87 11.97
CA GLY A 99 10.22 -8.61 10.74
C GLY A 99 10.31 -7.68 9.55
N ALA A 100 10.59 -8.27 8.39
CA ALA A 100 10.86 -7.53 7.18
C ALA A 100 9.90 -7.93 6.06
N LEU A 101 9.40 -6.91 5.36
CA LEU A 101 8.44 -7.07 4.27
C LEU A 101 9.13 -7.66 3.04
N TYR A 102 8.43 -8.58 2.37
CA TYR A 102 8.91 -9.28 1.19
C TYR A 102 7.82 -9.42 0.11
N PRO A 103 8.17 -9.32 -1.17
CA PRO A 103 9.43 -8.77 -1.65
C PRO A 103 9.40 -7.22 -1.50
N PRO A 104 10.52 -6.58 -1.16
CA PRO A 104 10.56 -5.18 -0.69
C PRO A 104 9.98 -4.19 -1.71
N GLN A 105 10.11 -4.46 -3.01
CA GLN A 105 9.64 -3.60 -4.09
C GLN A 105 8.12 -3.58 -4.30
N GLU A 106 7.37 -4.48 -3.65
CA GLU A 106 5.92 -4.58 -3.82
C GLU A 106 5.12 -3.83 -2.76
N HIS A 107 5.82 -3.28 -1.77
CA HIS A 107 5.21 -2.48 -0.72
C HIS A 107 5.24 -1.03 -1.19
N ASP A 108 4.17 -0.66 -1.89
CA ASP A 108 3.93 0.67 -2.43
C ASP A 108 4.04 1.72 -1.31
N ASN A 109 4.48 2.92 -1.70
CA ASN A 109 4.48 4.09 -0.83
C ASN A 109 3.21 4.92 -1.03
N HIS A 110 2.31 4.55 -1.97
CA HIS A 110 1.06 5.26 -2.17
C HIS A 110 0.24 5.35 -0.87
N VAL A 111 -0.09 6.58 -0.50
CA VAL A 111 -0.89 6.89 0.68
C VAL A 111 -2.23 7.42 0.21
N ASP A 112 -3.24 6.60 0.43
CA ASP A 112 -4.63 6.94 0.23
C ASP A 112 -5.39 6.54 1.49
N VAL A 113 -5.96 7.53 2.17
CA VAL A 113 -6.62 7.39 3.45
C VAL A 113 -8.03 7.97 3.35
N GLU A 114 -9.00 7.11 3.63
CA GLU A 114 -10.42 7.40 3.55
C GLU A 114 -10.98 7.61 4.97
N VAL A 115 -11.63 8.75 5.23
CA VAL A 115 -12.41 8.95 6.45
C VAL A 115 -13.86 8.63 6.17
N ARG A 116 -14.32 7.47 6.64
CA ARG A 116 -15.72 7.05 6.54
C ARG A 116 -16.54 7.70 7.63
N ILE A 117 -17.50 8.53 7.21
CA ILE A 117 -18.39 9.32 8.08
C ILE A 117 -19.71 8.56 8.33
N GLY A 118 -19.98 7.51 7.55
CA GLY A 118 -21.17 6.66 7.65
C GLY A 118 -22.43 7.34 7.09
N ARG A 119 -23.61 6.77 7.37
CA ARG A 119 -24.92 7.22 6.87
C ARG A 119 -25.48 8.49 7.55
N GLY A 120 -24.61 9.26 8.21
CA GLY A 120 -24.99 10.55 8.81
C GLY A 120 -25.32 11.59 7.74
N HIS A 121 -25.72 12.79 8.15
CA HIS A 121 -25.90 13.88 7.20
C HIS A 121 -24.56 14.21 6.54
N PRO A 122 -24.49 14.34 5.19
CA PRO A 122 -23.27 14.72 4.50
C PRO A 122 -22.73 16.04 5.04
N LEU A 123 -21.40 16.12 5.19
CA LEU A 123 -20.74 17.37 5.56
C LEU A 123 -20.68 18.25 4.31
N GLY A 124 -20.97 19.54 4.43
CA GLY A 124 -20.66 20.46 3.33
C GLY A 124 -19.15 20.51 3.07
N CYS A 125 -18.73 20.73 1.83
CA CYS A 125 -17.30 20.78 1.46
C CYS A 125 -16.56 21.90 2.22
N GLU A 126 -17.25 23.00 2.52
CA GLU A 126 -16.78 24.09 3.39
C GLU A 126 -16.51 23.61 4.82
N ARG A 127 -17.39 22.76 5.35
CA ARG A 127 -17.23 22.20 6.68
C ARG A 127 -16.07 21.23 6.74
N VAL A 128 -15.88 20.41 5.70
CA VAL A 128 -14.71 19.53 5.57
C VAL A 128 -13.43 20.35 5.54
N ALA A 129 -13.37 21.41 4.71
CA ALA A 129 -12.21 22.30 4.65
C ALA A 129 -11.91 23.00 5.99
N GLU A 130 -12.95 23.46 6.70
CA GLU A 130 -12.81 24.09 8.03
C GLU A 130 -12.20 23.12 9.05
N LEU A 131 -12.67 21.86 9.06
CA LEU A 131 -12.17 20.81 9.96
C LEU A 131 -10.73 20.40 9.65
N LEU A 132 -10.32 20.47 8.38
CA LEU A 132 -8.97 20.13 7.94
C LEU A 132 -7.97 21.28 8.07
N ARG A 133 -8.43 22.54 8.13
CA ARG A 133 -7.58 23.74 8.23
C ARG A 133 -6.51 23.68 9.33
N PRO A 134 -6.78 23.16 10.55
CA PRO A 134 -5.75 23.08 11.59
C PRO A 134 -4.54 22.20 11.24
N ASP A 135 -4.74 21.19 10.38
CA ASP A 135 -3.70 20.23 10.00
C ASP A 135 -3.11 20.53 8.62
N LEU A 136 -3.93 21.00 7.67
CA LEU A 136 -3.55 21.22 6.28
C LEU A 136 -3.41 22.70 5.88
N GLY A 137 -3.73 23.63 6.77
CA GLY A 137 -3.74 25.06 6.48
C GLY A 137 -4.90 25.49 5.59
N GLU A 138 -4.83 26.71 5.05
CA GLU A 138 -5.86 27.21 4.13
C GLU A 138 -5.84 26.43 2.80
N ARG A 139 -7.03 26.06 2.34
CA ARG A 139 -7.28 25.25 1.13
C ARG A 139 -8.31 25.93 0.23
N THR A 140 -8.19 25.72 -1.08
CA THR A 140 -9.17 26.18 -2.08
C THR A 140 -10.17 25.07 -2.35
N ILE A 141 -11.46 25.39 -2.38
CA ILE A 141 -12.52 24.42 -2.67
C ILE A 141 -12.91 24.57 -4.15
N ARG A 142 -13.03 23.44 -4.85
CA ARG A 142 -13.54 23.35 -6.22
C ARG A 142 -14.60 22.26 -6.28
N HIS A 143 -15.73 22.57 -6.90
CA HIS A 143 -16.83 21.62 -7.06
C HIS A 143 -16.82 21.07 -8.48
N ASP A 144 -16.80 19.75 -8.61
CA ASP A 144 -17.07 19.02 -9.86
C ASP A 144 -18.51 18.50 -9.79
N HIS A 145 -19.42 19.24 -10.43
CA HIS A 145 -20.84 18.91 -10.43
C HIS A 145 -21.18 17.71 -11.33
N ASP A 146 -20.34 17.40 -12.31
CA ASP A 146 -20.57 16.29 -13.23
C ASP A 146 -20.25 14.95 -12.55
N LEU A 147 -19.24 14.95 -11.67
CA LEU A 147 -18.84 13.78 -10.88
C LEU A 147 -19.46 13.73 -9.48
N GLY A 148 -20.11 14.82 -9.02
CA GLY A 148 -20.60 14.91 -7.64
C GLY A 148 -19.47 14.97 -6.62
N LEU A 149 -18.35 15.59 -6.97
CA LEU A 149 -17.15 15.63 -6.15
C LEU A 149 -16.81 17.05 -5.71
N CYS A 150 -16.18 17.15 -4.55
CA CYS A 150 -15.47 18.35 -4.11
C CYS A 150 -13.98 18.07 -4.01
N HIS A 151 -13.18 18.88 -4.69
CA HIS A 151 -11.73 18.92 -4.53
C HIS A 151 -11.37 20.04 -3.56
N ILE A 152 -10.58 19.71 -2.54
CA ILE A 152 -10.07 20.67 -1.55
C ILE A 152 -8.56 20.72 -1.71
N ASP A 153 -8.12 21.68 -2.52
CA ASP A 153 -6.76 21.77 -3.03
C ASP A 153 -5.86 22.66 -2.16
N GLY A 154 -4.60 22.26 -2.04
CA GLY A 154 -3.54 23.08 -1.46
C GLY A 154 -3.05 24.21 -2.36
N LYS A 155 -1.94 24.83 -1.95
CA LYS A 155 -1.23 25.80 -2.80
C LYS A 155 -0.59 25.08 -3.99
N ALA A 156 -0.24 25.81 -5.05
CA ALA A 156 0.50 25.21 -6.16
C ALA A 156 1.78 24.52 -5.67
N GLY A 157 1.95 23.24 -6.04
CA GLY A 157 3.07 22.40 -5.58
C GLY A 157 2.82 21.66 -4.25
N ASP A 158 1.65 21.82 -3.63
CA ASP A 158 1.23 20.98 -2.50
C ASP A 158 0.89 19.58 -3.01
N PRO A 159 1.53 18.52 -2.48
CA PRO A 159 1.28 17.16 -2.94
C PRO A 159 0.02 16.55 -2.31
N ILE A 160 -0.57 17.17 -1.28
CA ILE A 160 -1.73 16.62 -0.59
C ILE A 160 -3.02 17.05 -1.29
N GLN A 161 -3.82 16.06 -1.70
CA GLN A 161 -5.15 16.24 -2.27
C GLN A 161 -6.21 15.70 -1.33
N VAL A 162 -7.35 16.37 -1.31
CA VAL A 162 -8.52 15.93 -0.56
C VAL A 162 -9.71 15.93 -1.51
N THR A 163 -10.37 14.78 -1.61
CA THR A 163 -11.58 14.58 -2.41
C THR A 163 -12.71 14.19 -1.49
N TYR A 164 -13.89 14.75 -1.71
CA TYR A 164 -15.08 14.44 -0.92
C TYR A 164 -16.26 14.18 -1.84
N ASP A 165 -16.91 13.02 -1.66
CA ASP A 165 -18.15 12.67 -2.34
C ASP A 165 -19.30 13.55 -1.82
N TYR A 166 -19.70 14.52 -2.64
CA TYR A 166 -20.83 15.40 -2.37
C TYR A 166 -22.07 14.85 -3.06
N PRO A 167 -23.07 14.29 -2.34
CA PRO A 167 -24.29 13.84 -2.99
C PRO A 167 -25.00 15.05 -3.64
N PRO A 168 -25.36 14.96 -4.94
CA PRO A 168 -26.00 16.08 -5.62
C PRO A 168 -27.36 16.40 -4.97
N PRO A 169 -27.77 17.69 -4.96
CA PRO A 169 -29.07 18.09 -4.42
C PRO A 169 -30.22 17.35 -5.11
N GLY A 170 -31.12 16.73 -4.34
CA GLY A 170 -32.31 16.05 -4.87
C GLY A 170 -32.12 14.59 -5.25
N TRP A 171 -31.05 13.93 -4.81
CA TRP A 171 -30.88 12.51 -5.05
C TRP A 171 -31.83 11.65 -4.19
N GLU A 172 -32.56 10.75 -4.86
CA GLU A 172 -33.69 9.99 -4.30
C GLU A 172 -33.31 8.56 -3.82
N GLY A 173 -32.01 8.21 -3.81
CA GLY A 173 -31.50 6.89 -3.37
C GLY A 173 -31.15 6.80 -1.88
N GLU A 174 -30.80 5.60 -1.37
CA GLU A 174 -30.09 5.49 -0.08
C GLU A 174 -28.77 6.26 -0.18
N LEU A 175 -28.53 7.21 0.74
CA LEU A 175 -27.27 7.97 0.78
C LEU A 175 -26.06 7.01 0.71
N PRO A 176 -25.02 7.19 -0.15
CA PRO A 176 -23.90 6.26 -0.09
C PRO A 176 -23.24 6.50 1.27
N ASP A 177 -22.37 5.57 1.67
CA ASP A 177 -21.46 5.90 2.74
C ASP A 177 -20.63 7.11 2.31
N HIS A 178 -20.66 8.18 3.12
CA HIS A 178 -19.87 9.38 2.84
C HIS A 178 -18.43 9.16 3.27
N SER A 179 -17.51 9.40 2.35
CA SER A 179 -16.08 9.33 2.58
C SER A 179 -15.38 10.63 2.18
N VAL A 180 -14.38 11.01 2.97
CA VAL A 180 -13.40 12.03 2.59
C VAL A 180 -12.09 11.30 2.33
N ASP A 181 -11.62 11.34 1.09
CA ASP A 181 -10.34 10.78 0.69
C ASP A 181 -9.25 11.84 0.86
N LEU A 182 -8.17 11.45 1.55
CA LEU A 182 -6.96 12.23 1.71
C LEU A 182 -5.81 11.44 1.11
N GLY A 183 -5.26 11.97 0.02
CA GLY A 183 -4.21 11.31 -0.74
C GLY A 183 -2.99 12.20 -0.95
N ILE A 184 -1.91 11.58 -1.38
CA ILE A 184 -0.73 12.28 -1.90
C ILE A 184 -0.67 12.05 -3.42
N ASP A 185 -0.76 13.14 -4.17
CA ASP A 185 -0.62 13.13 -5.63
C ASP A 185 0.84 13.16 -6.06
N GLY A 186 1.17 12.30 -7.03
CA GLY A 186 2.48 12.17 -7.62
C GLY A 186 3.54 11.45 -6.77
N GLY A 187 4.54 10.90 -7.46
CA GLY A 187 5.86 10.53 -6.92
C GLY A 187 5.90 9.57 -5.72
N ASP A 188 7.11 9.43 -5.15
CA ASP A 188 7.36 8.70 -3.91
C ASP A 188 7.13 9.67 -2.73
N PRO A 189 6.08 9.51 -1.90
CA PRO A 189 5.73 10.49 -0.88
C PRO A 189 6.79 10.61 0.21
N HIS A 190 7.09 11.84 0.61
CA HIS A 190 7.94 12.05 1.78
C HIS A 190 7.21 11.64 3.06
N ARG A 191 7.95 11.03 3.99
CA ARG A 191 7.41 10.59 5.28
C ARG A 191 6.64 11.69 6.03
N SER A 192 7.12 12.93 5.96
CA SER A 192 6.46 14.10 6.56
C SER A 192 5.06 14.34 6.01
N ASP A 193 4.87 14.11 4.71
CA ASP A 193 3.60 14.37 4.03
C ASP A 193 2.58 13.30 4.44
N VAL A 194 3.03 12.04 4.55
CA VAL A 194 2.22 10.95 5.09
C VAL A 194 1.80 11.19 6.53
N GLU A 195 2.71 11.70 7.37
CA GLU A 195 2.43 12.09 8.75
C GLU A 195 1.36 13.17 8.83
N VAL A 196 1.40 14.17 7.94
CA VAL A 196 0.40 15.22 7.84
C VAL A 196 -0.96 14.68 7.39
N VAL A 197 -1.00 13.87 6.32
CA VAL A 197 -2.23 13.23 5.80
C VAL A 197 -2.89 12.38 6.88
N TYR A 198 -2.12 11.50 7.53
CA TYR A 198 -2.64 10.64 8.57
C TYR A 198 -3.18 11.43 9.77
N LYS A 199 -2.46 12.48 10.18
CA LYS A 199 -2.91 13.36 11.27
C LYS A 199 -4.23 14.04 10.92
N ALA A 200 -4.33 14.62 9.72
CA ALA A 200 -5.53 15.29 9.24
C ALA A 200 -6.73 14.32 9.18
N ALA A 201 -6.54 13.12 8.63
CA ALA A 201 -7.57 12.09 8.56
C ALA A 201 -8.07 11.68 9.96
N ARG A 202 -7.16 11.52 10.92
CA ARG A 202 -7.52 11.22 12.32
C ARG A 202 -8.28 12.35 13.00
N SER A 203 -7.84 13.59 12.83
CA SER A 203 -8.50 14.77 13.39
C SER A 203 -9.92 14.88 12.85
N LEU A 204 -10.07 14.72 11.53
CA LEU A 204 -11.37 14.72 10.87
C LEU A 204 -12.27 13.59 11.40
N ALA A 205 -11.77 12.35 11.42
CA ALA A 205 -12.50 11.19 11.94
C ALA A 205 -12.97 11.43 13.39
N ALA A 206 -12.10 11.97 14.25
CA ALA A 206 -12.45 12.28 15.63
C ALA A 206 -13.53 13.38 15.72
N ALA A 207 -13.48 14.40 14.87
CA ALA A 207 -14.46 15.49 14.86
C ALA A 207 -15.85 15.06 14.40
N VAL A 208 -15.93 14.05 13.54
CA VAL A 208 -17.18 13.62 12.88
C VAL A 208 -17.69 12.28 13.39
N GLY A 209 -16.99 11.66 14.35
CA GLY A 209 -17.30 10.30 14.82
C GLY A 209 -17.05 9.21 13.77
N GLY A 210 -16.21 9.51 12.77
CA GLY A 210 -15.86 8.62 11.66
C GLY A 210 -14.75 7.63 12.00
N THR A 211 -14.39 6.80 11.04
CA THR A 211 -13.26 5.86 11.13
C THR A 211 -12.36 6.01 9.91
N VAL A 212 -11.06 5.87 10.14
CA VAL A 212 -10.03 5.99 9.11
C VAL A 212 -9.78 4.63 8.47
N TYR A 213 -9.80 4.57 7.15
CA TYR A 213 -9.58 3.38 6.33
C TYR A 213 -8.52 3.63 5.26
N SER A 214 -7.94 2.55 4.75
CA SER A 214 -7.13 2.55 3.53
C SER A 214 -7.28 1.18 2.90
N MET A 215 -7.65 1.12 1.62
CA MET A 215 -7.92 -0.13 0.90
C MET A 215 -8.84 -1.08 1.70
N ASP A 216 -9.95 -0.56 2.25
CA ASP A 216 -10.94 -1.26 3.09
C ASP A 216 -10.47 -1.77 4.46
N LEU A 217 -9.22 -1.54 4.84
CA LEU A 217 -8.68 -1.89 6.15
C LEU A 217 -8.70 -0.69 7.08
N PRO A 218 -9.11 -0.86 8.35
CA PRO A 218 -9.06 0.22 9.31
C PRO A 218 -7.60 0.61 9.58
N VAL A 219 -7.31 1.91 9.52
CA VAL A 219 -6.01 2.48 9.85
C VAL A 219 -6.04 2.92 11.31
N THR A 220 -5.38 2.14 12.16
CA THR A 220 -5.36 2.37 13.61
C THR A 220 -4.12 3.12 14.07
N ARG A 221 -3.05 3.08 13.26
CA ARG A 221 -1.78 3.76 13.50
C ARG A 221 -1.15 4.22 12.20
N ILE A 222 -0.22 5.16 12.29
CA ILE A 222 0.50 5.64 11.11
C ILE A 222 1.35 4.55 10.45
N GLU A 223 1.85 3.58 11.24
CA GLU A 223 2.63 2.46 10.71
C GLU A 223 1.79 1.44 9.93
N ASP A 224 0.46 1.61 9.88
CA ASP A 224 -0.40 0.84 8.99
C ASP A 224 -0.26 1.35 7.54
N VAL A 225 -0.02 2.66 7.36
CA VAL A 225 0.13 3.31 6.05
C VAL A 225 1.59 3.60 5.68
N ILE A 226 2.49 3.72 6.66
CA ILE A 226 3.93 3.86 6.43
C ILE A 226 4.61 2.51 6.60
N PRO A 227 5.21 1.93 5.53
CA PRO A 227 6.01 0.72 5.63
C PRO A 227 7.14 0.90 6.65
N THR A 228 7.36 -0.10 7.51
CA THR A 228 8.52 -0.10 8.41
C THR A 228 9.81 -0.07 7.60
N ALA A 229 10.80 0.74 8.01
CA ALA A 229 12.09 0.88 7.33
C ALA A 229 12.93 -0.42 7.27
N ASP A 230 12.55 -1.47 8.02
CA ASP A 230 13.13 -2.82 7.91
C ASP A 230 12.59 -3.52 6.64
N ARG A 231 12.94 -2.96 5.48
CA ARG A 231 12.83 -3.63 4.19
C ARG A 231 14.08 -4.49 4.03
N LEU A 232 13.91 -5.77 3.66
CA LEU A 232 15.08 -6.54 3.24
C LEU A 232 15.68 -5.82 2.04
N ASP A 233 16.99 -5.52 2.09
CA ASP A 233 17.68 -5.04 0.91
C ASP A 233 17.41 -6.02 -0.23
N PRO A 234 17.01 -5.53 -1.42
CA PRO A 234 16.86 -6.41 -2.56
C PRO A 234 18.21 -7.12 -2.78
N PRO A 235 18.22 -8.45 -3.04
CA PRO A 235 19.47 -9.13 -3.34
C PRO A 235 20.16 -8.37 -4.49
N PRO A 236 21.49 -8.16 -4.43
CA PRO A 236 22.20 -7.45 -5.48
C PRO A 236 21.85 -8.14 -6.79
N ARG A 237 21.24 -7.38 -7.71
CA ARG A 237 20.86 -7.90 -9.02
C ARG A 237 22.08 -8.58 -9.60
N ALA A 238 22.05 -9.89 -9.75
CA ALA A 238 22.99 -10.58 -10.63
C ALA A 238 22.87 -9.83 -11.96
N GLN A 239 23.93 -9.10 -12.31
CA GLN A 239 24.02 -8.36 -13.56
C GLN A 239 23.53 -9.32 -14.64
N ARG A 240 22.34 -9.05 -15.20
CA ARG A 240 21.98 -9.60 -16.49
C ARG A 240 23.07 -9.09 -17.41
N ARG A 241 24.11 -9.91 -17.63
CA ARG A 241 25.13 -9.67 -18.64
C ARG A 241 24.35 -9.35 -19.91
N GLY A 242 24.42 -8.09 -20.31
CA GLY A 242 23.86 -7.63 -21.56
C GLY A 242 24.48 -8.47 -22.65
N LEU A 243 23.70 -9.38 -23.23
CA LEU A 243 23.97 -9.88 -24.56
C LEU A 243 23.62 -8.74 -25.52
N VAL A 244 24.43 -7.69 -25.51
CA VAL A 244 24.49 -6.76 -26.63
C VAL A 244 25.16 -7.55 -27.74
N ARG A 245 24.34 -8.13 -28.61
CA ARG A 245 24.78 -8.58 -29.94
C ARG A 245 25.38 -7.35 -30.61
N ARG A 246 26.70 -7.24 -30.61
CA ARG A 246 27.40 -6.35 -31.53
C ARG A 246 27.04 -6.83 -32.93
N VAL A 247 26.18 -6.08 -33.60
CA VAL A 247 26.13 -6.13 -35.06
C VAL A 247 27.46 -5.57 -35.52
N ALA A 248 28.36 -6.46 -35.91
CA ALA A 248 29.55 -6.09 -36.65
C ALA A 248 29.07 -5.54 -37.99
N THR A 249 29.10 -4.22 -38.15
CA THR A 249 29.25 -3.61 -39.47
C THR A 249 30.64 -4.01 -39.96
N ALA A 250 30.68 -4.95 -40.89
CA ALA A 250 31.87 -5.27 -41.63
C ALA A 250 32.20 -4.08 -42.54
N ASP A 251 33.39 -3.52 -42.34
CA ASP A 251 34.11 -2.80 -43.36
C ASP A 251 34.30 -3.71 -44.57
N SER A 252 33.71 -3.34 -45.70
CA SER A 252 34.22 -3.70 -47.01
C SER A 252 34.77 -2.43 -47.63
N GLY A 253 36.10 -2.31 -47.56
CA GLY A 253 36.86 -1.25 -48.20
C GLY A 253 37.04 -1.46 -49.70
N SER A 254 37.81 -0.52 -50.26
CA SER A 254 38.27 -0.41 -51.65
C SER A 254 37.21 0.17 -52.61
N SER A 255 37.43 1.23 -53.39
CA SER A 255 38.65 1.83 -53.95
C SER A 255 38.20 3.17 -54.57
N GLY A 256 38.88 4.29 -54.35
CA GLY A 256 39.77 4.85 -55.39
C GLY A 256 39.18 6.10 -56.07
N GLN A 257 40.07 7.04 -56.44
CA GLN A 257 39.84 8.30 -57.19
C GLN A 257 39.18 9.42 -56.36
N GLY A 258 39.76 10.60 -56.14
CA GLY A 258 40.81 11.32 -56.85
C GLY A 258 40.21 12.56 -57.51
N CYS A 259 40.75 13.75 -57.20
CA CYS A 259 40.58 15.03 -57.94
C CYS A 259 39.15 15.65 -57.85
N LEU A 260 38.90 16.94 -57.64
CA LEU A 260 39.62 18.22 -57.74
C LEU A 260 38.79 19.26 -56.94
N GLY A 261 39.43 20.37 -56.55
CA GLY A 261 38.85 21.73 -56.60
C GLY A 261 37.70 22.06 -55.66
#